data_AF-J3B1R0-F1
#
_entry.id   AF-J3B1R0-F1
#
_cell.length_a   1.000
_cell.length_b   1.000
_cell.length_c   1.000
_cell.angle_alpha   90.00
_cell.angle_beta   90.00
_cell.angle_gamma   90.00
#
_symmetry.space_group_name_H-M   'P 1'
#
loop_
_entity.id
_entity.type
_entity.pdbx_description
1 polymer ?
#
loop_
_entity_poly.entity_id
_entity_poly.type
_entity_poly.pdbx_seq_one_letter_code
_entity_poly.pdbx_strand_id
1 'polypeptide(L)'
;MPTILEPGEIEAAASSPPFLYMPPHNLFSLRAQRLETLAEGHPLADYLRLIAGLCRVQQQVLDDPPLSERLDRQRIELCQQHGLPPFAADSL
;
A
#
# COMPACT_ATOMS: atom_id res chain seq x y z
N MET A 1 -7.42 16.97 26.96
CA MET A 1 -8.89 16.93 27.14
C MET A 1 -9.49 16.70 25.77
N PRO A 2 -10.18 15.58 25.51
CA PRO A 2 -10.86 15.41 24.22
C PRO A 2 -12.05 16.37 24.15
N THR A 3 -12.14 17.14 23.08
CA THR A 3 -13.30 18.00 22.78
C THR A 3 -14.45 17.11 22.33
N ILE A 4 -15.62 17.25 22.97
CA ILE A 4 -16.85 16.60 22.52
C ILE A 4 -17.41 17.47 21.39
N LEU A 5 -17.65 16.87 20.23
CA LEU A 5 -18.24 17.53 19.06
C LEU A 5 -19.76 17.41 19.11
N GLU A 6 -20.46 18.52 18.90
CA GLU A 6 -21.92 18.55 18.80
C GLU A 6 -22.37 18.00 17.43
N PRO A 7 -23.60 17.47 17.29
CA PRO A 7 -24.08 16.82 16.06
C PRO A 7 -23.86 17.61 14.76
N GLY A 8 -23.99 18.95 14.78
CA GLY A 8 -23.76 19.80 13.61
C GLY A 8 -22.28 20.09 13.29
N GLU A 9 -21.37 19.89 14.25
CA GLU A 9 -19.91 20.03 14.05
C GLU A 9 -19.32 18.78 13.40
N ILE A 10 -19.95 17.62 13.61
CA ILE A 10 -19.61 16.35 12.96
C ILE A 10 -19.87 16.44 11.45
N GLU A 11 -21.00 17.02 11.06
CA GLU A 11 -21.42 17.18 9.66
C GLU A 11 -20.55 18.18 8.91
N ALA A 12 -20.19 19.31 9.56
CA ALA A 12 -19.29 20.32 8.98
C ALA A 12 -17.83 19.83 8.83
N ALA A 13 -17.39 18.87 9.64
CA ALA A 13 -16.07 18.26 9.58
C ALA A 13 -15.98 17.09 8.59
N ALA A 14 -17.11 16.63 8.04
CA ALA A 14 -17.16 15.47 7.16
C ALA A 14 -16.81 15.83 5.71
N SER A 15 -15.52 16.04 5.42
CA SER A 15 -15.06 15.96 4.04
C SER A 15 -15.17 14.50 3.57
N SER A 16 -15.74 14.26 2.38
CA SER A 16 -15.74 12.91 1.80
C SER A 16 -14.30 12.39 1.74
N PRO A 17 -14.03 11.16 2.23
CA PRO A 17 -12.69 10.60 2.17
C PRO A 17 -12.25 10.47 0.71
N PRO A 18 -10.93 10.51 0.44
CA PRO A 18 -10.38 10.19 -0.87
C PRO A 18 -10.99 8.90 -1.42
N PHE A 19 -11.39 8.94 -2.69
CA PHE A 19 -11.91 7.77 -3.40
C PHE A 19 -10.87 6.63 -3.47
N LEU A 20 -9.58 6.99 -3.54
CA LEU A 20 -8.45 6.06 -3.58
C LEU A 20 -7.31 6.53 -2.68
N TYR A 21 -6.63 5.57 -2.05
CA TYR A 21 -5.37 5.78 -1.34
C TYR A 21 -4.27 5.04 -2.07
N MET A 22 -3.35 5.79 -2.67
CA MET A 22 -2.15 5.20 -3.25
C MET A 22 -1.20 4.77 -2.12
N PRO A 23 -0.55 3.59 -2.23
CA PRO A 23 0.49 3.24 -1.29
C PRO A 23 1.64 4.25 -1.37
N PRO A 24 2.31 4.57 -0.24
CA PRO A 24 3.46 5.43 -0.27
C PRO A 24 4.64 4.71 -0.94
N HIS A 25 5.59 5.47 -1.48
CA HIS A 25 6.78 4.91 -2.14
C HIS A 25 7.59 4.00 -1.20
N ASN A 26 7.54 4.22 0.11
CA ASN A 26 8.25 3.45 1.14
C ASN A 26 7.38 2.35 1.80
N LEU A 27 6.33 1.87 1.12
CA LEU A 27 5.39 0.90 1.67
C LEU A 27 6.06 -0.31 2.32
N PHE A 28 7.05 -0.90 1.65
CA PHE A 28 7.71 -2.12 2.15
C PHE A 28 8.67 -1.81 3.30
N SER A 29 9.31 -0.63 3.32
CA SER A 29 10.05 -0.14 4.48
C SER A 29 9.16 0.00 5.71
N LEU A 30 7.98 0.62 5.58
CA LEU A 30 7.01 0.75 6.68
C LEU A 30 6.53 -0.62 7.17
N ARG A 31 6.31 -1.57 6.26
CA ARG A 31 5.95 -2.95 6.61
C ARG A 31 7.07 -3.66 7.38
N ALA A 32 8.32 -3.52 6.95
CA ALA A 32 9.46 -4.11 7.64
C ALA A 32 9.57 -3.58 9.08
N GLN A 33 9.49 -2.26 9.27
CA GLN A 33 9.50 -1.62 10.59
C GLN A 33 8.37 -2.15 11.47
N ARG A 34 7.15 -2.26 10.93
CA ARG A 34 6.01 -2.79 11.68
C ARG A 34 6.22 -4.24 12.10
N LEU A 35 6.77 -5.08 11.22
CA LEU A 35 7.05 -6.48 11.53
C LEU A 35 8.12 -6.62 12.62
N GLU A 36 9.13 -5.74 12.64
CA GLU A 36 10.13 -5.72 13.71
C GLU A 36 9.54 -5.33 15.05
N THR A 37 8.70 -4.30 15.10
CA THR A 37 7.95 -3.94 16.32
C THR A 37 7.08 -5.10 16.80
N LEU A 38 6.40 -5.80 15.88
CA LEU A 38 5.57 -6.96 16.23
C LEU A 38 6.38 -8.19 16.68
N ALA A 39 7.66 -8.28 16.33
CA ALA A 39 8.51 -9.38 16.73
C ALA A 39 8.95 -9.30 18.20
N GLU A 40 8.83 -8.13 18.85
CA GLU A 40 9.18 -7.96 20.26
C GLU A 40 8.29 -8.80 21.17
N GLY A 41 8.89 -9.76 21.89
CA GLY A 41 8.16 -10.66 22.79
C GLY A 41 7.25 -11.69 22.10
N HIS A 42 7.29 -11.79 20.76
CA HIS A 42 6.40 -12.67 20.01
C HIS A 42 6.96 -14.10 19.86
N PRO A 43 6.16 -15.17 20.04
CA PRO A 43 6.64 -16.55 19.88
C PRO A 43 7.22 -16.87 18.49
N LEU A 44 6.78 -16.12 17.47
CA LEU A 44 7.26 -16.23 16.08
C LEU A 44 8.22 -15.11 15.69
N ALA A 45 8.94 -14.52 16.64
CA ALA A 45 9.79 -13.36 16.40
C ALA A 45 10.77 -13.58 15.23
N ASP A 46 11.41 -14.75 15.15
CA ASP A 46 12.39 -15.03 14.11
C ASP A 46 11.77 -15.14 12.72
N TYR A 47 10.57 -15.70 12.63
CA TYR A 47 9.79 -15.68 11.39
C TYR A 47 9.41 -14.25 10.99
N LEU A 48 8.93 -13.43 11.93
CA LEU A 48 8.58 -12.04 11.65
C LEU A 48 9.79 -11.21 11.18
N ARG A 49 10.96 -11.42 11.78
CA ARG A 49 12.22 -10.80 11.34
C ARG A 49 12.67 -11.28 9.97
N LEU A 50 12.46 -12.55 9.65
CA LEU A 50 12.70 -13.09 8.30
C LEU A 50 11.83 -12.35 7.27
N ILE A 51 10.53 -12.21 7.53
CA ILE A 51 9.63 -11.49 6.61
C ILE A 51 9.95 -9.99 6.56
N ALA A 52 10.36 -9.37 7.66
CA ALA A 52 10.85 -7.99 7.65
C ALA A 52 12.07 -7.83 6.73
N GLY A 53 12.98 -8.81 6.74
CA GLY A 53 14.10 -8.89 5.80
C GLY A 53 13.66 -8.95 4.34
N LEU A 54 12.66 -9.79 4.03
CA LEU A 54 12.06 -9.86 2.69
C LEU A 54 11.46 -8.52 2.25
N CYS A 55 10.72 -7.84 3.14
CA CYS A 55 10.15 -6.53 2.83
C CYS A 55 11.23 -5.48 2.54
N ARG A 56 12.38 -5.51 3.23
CA ARG A 56 13.50 -4.63 2.89
C ARG A 56 14.01 -4.86 1.46
N VAL A 57 14.15 -6.12 1.05
CA VAL A 57 14.54 -6.46 -0.32
C VAL A 57 13.48 -6.00 -1.33
N GLN A 58 12.20 -6.17 -1.03
CA GLN A 58 11.11 -5.66 -1.88
C GLN A 58 11.18 -4.13 -2.03
N GLN A 59 11.52 -3.39 -0.96
CA GLN A 59 11.71 -1.95 -1.06
C GLN A 59 12.88 -1.61 -1.98
N GLN A 60 14.02 -2.31 -1.85
CA GLN A 60 15.19 -2.09 -2.70
C GLN A 60 14.85 -2.29 -4.19
N VAL A 61 14.09 -3.34 -4.51
CA VAL A 61 13.62 -3.59 -5.89
C VAL A 61 12.63 -2.52 -6.35
N LEU A 62 11.80 -1.98 -5.46
CA LEU A 62 10.87 -0.90 -5.80
C LEU A 62 11.62 0.43 -6.06
N ASP A 63 12.67 0.70 -5.29
CA ASP A 63 13.49 1.91 -5.41
C ASP A 63 14.41 1.88 -6.64
N ASP A 64 14.89 0.68 -7.01
CA ASP A 64 15.71 0.42 -8.20
C ASP A 64 15.15 -0.76 -9.00
N PRO A 65 14.06 -0.55 -9.77
CA PRO A 65 13.41 -1.62 -10.49
C PRO A 65 14.30 -2.11 -11.65
N PRO A 66 14.38 -3.44 -11.86
CA PRO A 66 15.09 -3.97 -13.02
C PRO A 66 14.43 -3.48 -14.31
N LEU A 67 15.19 -3.52 -15.40
CA LEU A 67 14.63 -3.31 -16.74
C LEU A 67 13.44 -4.26 -16.95
N SER A 68 12.27 -3.68 -17.17
CA SER A 68 11.02 -4.42 -17.38
C SER A 68 10.44 -4.10 -18.76
N GLU A 69 9.66 -5.03 -19.28
CA GLU A 69 8.90 -4.81 -20.50
C GLU A 69 7.95 -3.62 -20.31
N ARG A 70 7.79 -2.84 -21.38
CA ARG A 70 6.90 -1.69 -21.35
C ARG A 70 5.46 -2.18 -21.32
N LEU A 71 4.66 -1.62 -20.41
CA LEU A 71 3.21 -1.82 -20.40
C LEU A 71 2.60 -1.43 -21.75
N ASP A 72 1.72 -2.29 -22.26
CA ASP A 72 0.94 -2.02 -23.46
C ASP A 72 -0.11 -0.92 -23.19
N ARG A 73 0.14 0.26 -23.75
CA ARG A 73 -0.75 1.42 -23.58
C ARG A 73 -2.12 1.21 -24.22
N GLN A 74 -2.20 0.51 -25.36
CA GLN A 74 -3.47 0.28 -26.04
C GLN A 74 -4.38 -0.61 -25.19
N ARG A 75 -3.80 -1.62 -24.53
CA ARG A 75 -4.52 -2.47 -23.58
C ARG A 75 -5.06 -1.67 -22.39
N ILE A 76 -4.23 -0.81 -21.79
CA ILE A 76 -4.63 0.03 -20.65
C ILE A 76 -5.82 0.92 -21.04
N GLU A 77 -5.75 1.58 -22.20
CA GLU A 77 -6.83 2.44 -22.71
C GLU A 77 -8.12 1.65 -22.94
N LEU A 78 -8.04 0.46 -23.55
CA LEU A 78 -9.19 -0.41 -23.77
C LEU A 78 -9.83 -0.84 -22.44
N CYS A 79 -9.04 -1.26 -21.45
CA CYS A 79 -9.55 -1.60 -20.13
C CYS A 79 -10.31 -0.43 -19.50
N GLN A 80 -9.74 0.78 -19.55
CA GLN A 80 -10.39 1.98 -19.01
C GLN A 80 -11.71 2.30 -19.72
N GLN A 81 -11.76 2.21 -21.06
CA GLN A 81 -12.99 2.44 -21.84
C GLN A 81 -14.13 1.47 -21.47
N HIS A 82 -13.79 0.24 -21.10
CA HIS A 82 -14.76 -0.78 -20.71
C HIS A 82 -14.95 -0.92 -19.19
N GLY A 83 -14.35 -0.03 -18.39
CA GLY A 83 -14.46 -0.07 -16.92
C GLY A 83 -13.79 -1.29 -16.27
N LEU A 84 -12.81 -1.89 -16.95
CA LEU A 84 -12.05 -3.04 -16.48
C LEU A 84 -10.77 -2.60 -15.73
N PRO A 85 -10.27 -3.39 -14.76
CA PRO A 85 -9.01 -3.11 -14.09
C PRO A 85 -7.84 -3.09 -15.09
N PRO A 86 -7.07 -1.99 -15.20
CA PRO A 86 -5.95 -1.90 -16.15
C PRO A 86 -4.74 -2.78 -15.76
N PHE A 87 -4.70 -3.26 -14.51
CA PHE A 87 -3.66 -4.13 -13.96
C PHE A 87 -4.29 -5.36 -13.30
N ALA A 88 -5.17 -6.06 -14.01
CA ALA A 88 -5.81 -7.26 -13.49
C ALA A 88 -4.77 -8.36 -13.24
N ALA A 89 -4.84 -9.03 -12.08
CA ALA A 89 -3.81 -9.96 -11.62
C ALA A 89 -3.64 -11.20 -12.52
N ASP A 90 -4.69 -11.59 -13.24
CA ASP A 90 -4.73 -12.68 -14.21
C ASP A 90 -4.23 -12.26 -15.61
N SER A 91 -3.86 -10.98 -15.78
CA SER A 91 -3.43 -10.41 -17.05
C SER A 91 -2.03 -9.79 -17.06
N LEU A 92 -1.34 -9.89 -15.92
CA LEU A 92 0.06 -9.50 -15.74
C LEU A 92 0.98 -10.70 -15.92
#